data_AF-A0A833G7S0-F1
#
_entry.id   AF-A0A833G7S0-F1
#
_cell.length_a   1.000
_cell.length_b   1.000
_cell.length_c   1.000
_cell.angle_alpha   90.00
_cell.angle_beta   90.00
_cell.angle_gamma   90.00
#
_symmetry.space_group_name_H-M   'P 1'
#
loop_
_entity.id
_entity.type
_entity.pdbx_description
1 polymer ?
#
loop_
_entity_poly.entity_id
_entity_poly.type
_entity_poly.pdbx_seq_one_letter_code
_entity_poly.pdbx_strand_id
1 'polypeptide(L)'
;MIAIDSSAIVAIALDEPEARAFAEMIGRNVVFSRKPKPAPITGPTPDWAALEADLDSTVSAAADCNLEIIYRDVYRIHGDRPRLAKWVQMVRSRIGGR
;
A
#
# COMPACT_ATOMS: atom_id res chain seq x y z
N MET A 1 6.83 -12.20 -3.13
CA MET A 1 8.00 -11.98 -4.04
C MET A 1 8.60 -10.64 -3.69
N ILE A 2 9.79 -10.66 -3.08
CA ILE A 2 10.49 -9.47 -2.61
C ILE A 2 11.49 -9.07 -3.69
N ALA A 3 11.32 -7.88 -4.27
CA ALA A 3 12.32 -7.29 -5.16
C ALA A 3 13.09 -6.24 -4.36
N ILE A 4 14.37 -6.49 -4.14
CA ILE A 4 15.33 -5.49 -3.66
C ILE A 4 16.12 -5.05 -4.88
N ASP A 5 15.82 -3.85 -5.38
CA ASP A 5 16.64 -3.23 -6.42
C ASP A 5 17.91 -2.70 -5.75
N SER A 6 19.06 -3.26 -6.10
CA SER A 6 20.38 -2.88 -5.55
C SER A 6 20.83 -1.46 -5.91
N SER A 7 20.04 -0.74 -6.73
CA SER A 7 20.23 0.68 -7.04
C SER A 7 19.18 1.60 -6.40
N ALA A 8 18.14 1.05 -5.74
CA ALA A 8 17.09 1.83 -5.10
C ALA A 8 17.10 1.67 -3.57
N ILE A 9 17.00 2.80 -2.87
CA ILE A 9 16.70 2.90 -1.42
C ILE A 9 15.20 2.59 -1.20
N VAL A 10 14.68 1.58 -1.88
CA VAL A 10 13.25 1.26 -1.92
C VAL A 10 13.06 -0.24 -1.91
N ALA A 11 12.17 -0.70 -1.05
CA ALA A 11 11.80 -2.11 -1.01
C ALA A 11 10.29 -2.29 -1.12
N ILE A 12 9.90 -3.34 -1.84
CA ILE A 12 8.52 -3.58 -2.25
C ILE A 12 8.02 -4.87 -1.63
N ALA A 13 7.01 -4.76 -0.76
CA ALA A 13 6.25 -5.90 -0.25
C ALA A 13 4.90 -6.02 -0.96
N LEU A 14 4.57 -7.24 -1.39
CA LEU A 14 3.32 -7.56 -2.11
C LEU A 14 2.28 -8.21 -1.19
N ASP A 15 2.71 -8.96 -0.17
CA ASP A 15 1.86 -9.69 0.76
C ASP A 15 2.12 -9.34 2.23
N GLU A 16 1.07 -9.47 3.06
CA GLU A 16 1.01 -9.06 4.47
C GLU A 16 2.11 -9.66 5.39
N PRO A 17 2.38 -10.97 5.39
CA PRO A 17 3.37 -11.55 6.31
C PRO A 17 4.80 -11.10 5.98
N GLU A 18 5.07 -10.86 4.69
CA GLU A 18 6.37 -10.37 4.21
C GLU A 18 6.59 -8.91 4.61
N ALA A 19 5.53 -8.09 4.61
CA ALA A 19 5.60 -6.67 4.93
C ALA A 19 6.12 -6.38 6.35
N ARG A 20 5.63 -7.12 7.36
CA ARG A 20 6.03 -6.92 8.76
C ARG A 20 7.48 -7.29 9.03
N ALA A 21 7.89 -8.49 8.62
CA ALA A 21 9.27 -8.95 8.79
C ALA A 21 10.26 -8.02 8.07
N PHE A 22 9.85 -7.49 6.92
CA PHE A 22 10.65 -6.55 6.16
C PHE A 22 10.76 -5.18 6.85
N ALA A 23 9.65 -4.63 7.35
CA ALA A 23 9.65 -3.36 8.08
C ALA A 23 10.58 -3.38 9.29
N GLU A 24 10.59 -4.48 10.06
CA GLU A 24 11.50 -4.69 11.19
C GLU A 24 12.98 -4.69 10.76
N MET A 25 13.29 -5.19 9.56
CA MET A 25 14.65 -5.26 9.03
C MET A 25 15.18 -3.92 8.52
N ILE A 26 14.35 -3.11 7.85
CA ILE A 26 14.82 -1.86 7.21
C ILE A 26 14.75 -0.63 8.09
N GLY A 27 13.79 -0.56 9.01
CA GLY A 27 13.51 0.65 9.81
C GLY A 27 13.36 1.90 8.95
N ARG A 28 13.97 3.02 9.38
CA ARG A 28 13.92 4.32 8.69
C ARG A 28 15.07 4.59 7.73
N ASN A 29 15.94 3.60 7.47
CA ASN A 29 17.09 3.79 6.58
C ASN A 29 16.73 3.67 5.10
N VAL A 30 15.55 3.13 4.81
CA VAL A 30 15.06 2.84 3.45
C VAL A 30 13.60 3.30 3.35
N VAL A 31 13.15 3.70 2.15
CA VAL A 31 11.72 3.91 1.90
C VAL A 31 11.05 2.55 1.75
N PHE A 32 10.06 2.29 2.61
CA PHE A 32 9.21 1.11 2.46
C PHE A 32 8.08 1.43 1.48
N SER A 33 8.21 1.00 0.23
CA SER A 33 7.17 1.22 -0.79
C SER A 33 6.20 0.05 -0.83
N ARG A 34 5.02 0.22 -0.23
CA ARG A 34 3.93 -0.75 -0.31
C ARG A 34 3.21 -0.64 -1.66
N LYS A 35 3.02 -1.77 -2.33
CA LYS A 35 2.13 -1.89 -3.50
C LYS A 35 0.88 -2.70 -3.12
N PRO A 36 -0.27 -2.04 -2.84
CA PRO A 36 -1.49 -2.74 -2.44
C PRO A 36 -2.02 -3.69 -3.50
N LYS A 37 -2.82 -4.67 -3.08
CA LYS A 37 -3.50 -5.59 -4.00
C LYS A 37 -4.53 -4.81 -4.83
N PRO A 38 -4.56 -5.00 -6.17
CA PRO A 38 -5.47 -4.25 -7.03
C PRO A 38 -6.91 -4.79 -7.05
N ALA A 39 -7.12 -6.05 -6.64
CA ALA A 39 -8.41 -6.71 -6.74
C ALA A 39 -9.54 -5.98 -6.00
N PRO A 40 -9.35 -5.48 -4.76
CA PRO A 40 -10.42 -4.81 -4.01
C PRO A 40 -10.95 -3.51 -4.64
N ILE A 41 -10.15 -2.76 -5.41
CA ILE A 41 -10.62 -1.51 -6.05
C ILE A 41 -11.17 -1.74 -7.48
N THR A 42 -10.84 -2.89 -8.05
CA THR A 42 -11.14 -3.29 -9.42
C THR A 42 -12.55 -3.87 -9.53
N GLY A 43 -13.10 -3.85 -10.74
CA GLY A 43 -14.38 -4.46 -11.05
C GLY A 43 -15.55 -3.49 -10.91
N PRO A 44 -16.79 -3.96 -11.07
CA PRO A 44 -17.96 -3.10 -11.06
C PRO A 44 -18.15 -2.42 -9.70
N THR A 45 -17.90 -3.16 -8.62
CA THR A 45 -18.10 -2.70 -7.24
C THR A 45 -16.80 -2.86 -6.46
N PRO A 46 -16.24 -1.77 -5.90
CA PRO A 46 -15.06 -1.85 -5.03
C PRO A 46 -15.43 -2.41 -3.65
N ASP A 47 -14.56 -3.24 -3.11
CA ASP A 47 -14.61 -3.71 -1.72
C ASP A 47 -13.85 -2.74 -0.82
N TRP A 48 -14.58 -1.77 -0.27
CA TRP A 48 -14.01 -0.76 0.62
C TRP A 48 -13.51 -1.34 1.95
N ALA A 49 -14.17 -2.38 2.48
CA ALA A 49 -13.77 -2.99 3.74
C ALA A 49 -12.42 -3.71 3.59
N ALA A 50 -12.21 -4.42 2.48
CA ALA A 50 -10.91 -5.04 2.20
C ALA A 50 -9.80 -4.01 1.98
N LEU A 51 -10.09 -2.87 1.32
CA LEU A 51 -9.14 -1.78 1.14
C LEU A 51 -8.76 -1.11 2.48
N GLU A 52 -9.73 -0.90 3.36
CA GLU A 52 -9.50 -0.36 4.71
C GLU A 52 -8.64 -1.31 5.54
N ALA A 53 -8.96 -2.60 5.55
CA ALA A 53 -8.21 -3.60 6.29
C ALA A 53 -6.74 -3.74 5.81
N ASP A 54 -6.49 -3.79 4.49
CA ASP A 54 -5.13 -3.85 3.93
C ASP A 54 -4.32 -2.59 4.26
N LEU A 55 -4.97 -1.41 4.23
CA LEU A 55 -4.34 -0.15 4.60
C LEU A 55 -3.98 -0.09 6.09
N ASP A 56 -4.94 -0.41 6.96
CA ASP A 56 -4.75 -0.31 8.41
C ASP A 56 -3.67 -1.31 8.88
N SER A 57 -3.64 -2.52 8.30
CA SER A 57 -2.59 -3.49 8.56
C SER A 57 -1.21 -3.02 8.08
N THR A 58 -1.14 -2.47 6.85
CA THR A 58 0.11 -1.89 6.31
C THR A 58 0.64 -0.78 7.23
N VAL A 59 -0.23 0.14 7.66
CA VAL A 59 0.15 1.29 8.50
C VAL A 59 0.61 0.86 9.90
N SER A 60 0.05 -0.22 10.42
CA SER A 60 0.48 -0.87 11.66
C SER A 60 1.84 -1.53 11.51
N ALA A 61 2.03 -2.36 10.47
CA ALA A 61 3.27 -3.07 10.20
C ALA A 61 4.45 -2.13 9.90
N ALA A 62 4.18 -1.00 9.25
CA ALA A 62 5.18 -0.02 8.83
C ALA A 62 5.33 1.17 9.80
N ALA A 63 4.85 1.05 11.05
CA ALA A 63 4.83 2.17 12.00
C ALA A 63 6.21 2.83 12.23
N ASP A 64 7.28 2.06 12.15
CA ASP A 64 8.66 2.50 12.34
C ASP A 64 9.45 2.68 11.03
N CYS A 65 8.76 2.75 9.88
CA CYS A 65 9.36 2.90 8.56
C CYS A 65 9.01 4.25 7.90
N ASN A 66 9.77 4.64 6.88
CA ASN A 66 9.37 5.68 5.94
C ASN A 66 8.43 5.05 4.89
N LEU A 67 7.13 5.03 5.16
CA LEU A 67 6.13 4.37 4.32
C LEU A 67 5.74 5.21 3.09
N GLU A 68 5.79 4.60 1.92
CA GLU A 68 5.17 5.07 0.68
C GLU A 68 4.11 4.05 0.24
N ILE A 69 3.00 4.52 -0.34
CA ILE A 69 1.99 3.65 -0.95
C ILE A 69 1.88 3.97 -2.45
N ILE A 70 2.19 2.98 -3.29
CA ILE A 70 2.11 3.09 -4.76
C ILE A 70 1.03 2.15 -5.29
N TYR A 71 0.01 2.72 -5.94
CA TYR A 71 -1.07 1.96 -6.58
C TYR A 71 -0.97 2.06 -8.10
N ARG A 72 -0.36 1.04 -8.73
CA ARG A 72 -0.03 1.07 -10.18
C ARG A 72 -0.92 0.17 -11.05
N ASP A 73 -1.51 -0.90 -10.49
CA ASP A 73 -2.21 -1.93 -11.28
C ASP A 73 -3.74 -1.83 -11.18
N VAL A 74 -4.32 -0.65 -11.35
CA VAL A 74 -5.78 -0.55 -11.40
C VAL A 74 -6.26 -1.08 -12.75
N TYR A 75 -7.00 -2.20 -12.74
CA TYR A 75 -7.63 -2.73 -13.95
C TYR A 75 -8.90 -1.93 -14.30
N ARG A 76 -9.98 -2.60 -14.70
CA ARG A 76 -11.24 -1.91 -15.03
C ARG A 76 -11.94 -1.43 -13.76
N ILE A 77 -12.22 -0.14 -13.70
CA ILE A 77 -13.07 0.50 -12.67
C ILE A 77 -14.46 0.86 -13.21
N HIS A 78 -14.83 0.35 -14.38
CA HIS A 78 -16.18 0.51 -14.96
C HIS A 78 -16.65 1.97 -15.05
N GLY A 79 -15.73 2.90 -15.37
CA GLY A 79 -16.01 4.32 -15.53
C GLY A 79 -16.07 5.13 -14.23
N ASP A 80 -16.02 4.48 -13.06
CA ASP A 80 -16.07 5.12 -11.76
C ASP A 80 -14.69 5.68 -11.35
N ARG A 81 -14.25 6.72 -12.04
CA ARG A 81 -13.02 7.47 -11.71
C ARG A 81 -13.04 8.06 -10.28
N PRO A 82 -14.18 8.57 -9.75
CA PRO A 82 -14.24 9.10 -8.38
C PRO A 82 -13.75 8.14 -7.30
N ARG A 83 -13.89 6.81 -7.47
CA ARG A 83 -13.36 5.85 -6.49
C ARG A 83 -11.85 5.99 -6.25
N LEU A 84 -11.07 6.36 -7.27
CA LEU A 84 -9.62 6.53 -7.10
C LEU A 84 -9.31 7.71 -6.19
N ALA A 85 -10.04 8.82 -6.34
CA ALA A 85 -9.90 9.98 -5.46
C ALA A 85 -10.33 9.63 -4.02
N LYS A 86 -11.43 8.87 -3.86
CA LYS A 86 -11.86 8.38 -2.54
C LYS A 86 -10.80 7.49 -1.88
N TRP A 87 -10.18 6.59 -2.64
CA TRP A 87 -9.08 5.76 -2.14
C TRP A 87 -7.88 6.60 -1.70
N VAL A 88 -7.47 7.60 -2.48
CA VAL A 88 -6.39 8.53 -2.09
C VAL A 88 -6.73 9.29 -0.81
N GLN A 89 -7.96 9.79 -0.68
CA GLN A 89 -8.41 10.46 0.54
C GLN A 89 -8.34 9.54 1.76
N MET A 90 -8.80 8.30 1.62
CA MET A 90 -8.71 7.28 2.66
C MET A 90 -7.26 7.03 3.06
N VAL A 91 -6.34 6.80 2.12
CA VAL A 91 -4.91 6.64 2.40
C VAL A 91 -4.35 7.83 3.17
N ARG A 92 -4.57 9.05 2.67
CA ARG A 92 -4.05 10.28 3.31
C ARG A 92 -4.58 10.46 4.72
N SER A 93 -5.79 10.03 5.01
CA SER A 93 -6.34 10.10 6.38
C SER A 93 -5.63 9.20 7.38
N ARG A 94 -4.93 8.14 6.93
CA ARG A 94 -4.15 7.23 7.79
C ARG A 94 -2.68 7.61 7.89
N ILE A 95 -2.10 8.17 6.82
CA ILE A 95 -0.65 8.43 6.74
C ILE A 95 -0.26 9.91 6.89
N GLY A 96 -1.16 10.85 6.62
CA GLY A 96 -0.83 12.28 6.48
C GLY A 96 -0.57 13.07 7.77
N GLY A 97 -0.49 12.40 8.92
CA GLY A 97 -0.29 13.03 10.23
C GLY A 97 0.87 12.44 11.05
N ARG A 98 1.77 11.68 10.42
CA ARG A 98 2.94 11.06 11.04
C ARG A 98 4.23 11.79 10.67
#